data_AF-A0AAW9IYD5-F1
#
_entry.id   AF-A0AAW9IYD5-F1
#
_cell.length_a   1.000
_cell.length_b   1.000
_cell.length_c   1.000
_cell.angle_alpha   90.00
_cell.angle_beta   90.00
_cell.angle_gamma   90.00
#
_symmetry.space_group_name_H-M   'P 1'
#
loop_
_entity.id
_entity.type
_entity.pdbx_description
1 polymer ?
#
loop_
_entity_poly.entity_id
_entity_poly.type
_entity_poly.pdbx_seq_one_letter_code
_entity_poly.pdbx_strand_id
1 'polypeptide(L)'
;ASKMAEHYKENKAIVLWHINNEYGTYCYCENCRKAFILWLKEKYKTLENLNDKWNTTFWSHTYYEWDEIEVPSALSEILPGRLAGRDGTNFQGMAIDYKRFMSNSILGCFINEKEAIREHMPDTPVTTNIWGISTNINLFEWAKHYDIASWDNYPSNLDKPSDVAFRHSVVRGLKKQPFLIMEQTPNQQNWQDYNALKRPGVMRLLSYQGIAQGSDGVMFFQIRQSRGACEKYHAAIIPHVGNENTRIGRELMELGNELNSLSDIIIGSNIESKVAIIMDWDNWWAVEYSSGPSVDLKYLEQIQKYYGILHGLNTPVDIVQPDSDLSEYKIVIAPILYMV
;
A
#
# COMPACT_ATOMS: atom_id res chain seq x y z
N ALA A 1 17.71 11.25 -6.62
CA ALA A 1 17.01 11.84 -7.78
C ALA A 1 17.88 12.65 -8.76
N SER A 2 18.02 13.98 -8.61
CA SER A 2 18.46 14.91 -9.69
C SER A 2 19.70 14.50 -10.49
N LYS A 3 20.85 14.24 -9.83
CA LYS A 3 22.09 13.82 -10.52
C LYS A 3 21.93 12.56 -11.38
N MET A 4 21.08 11.62 -10.94
CA MET A 4 20.83 10.37 -11.68
C MET A 4 19.95 10.65 -12.91
N ALA A 5 18.93 11.49 -12.75
CA ALA A 5 18.07 11.91 -13.85
C ALA A 5 18.84 12.73 -14.90
N GLU A 6 19.66 13.69 -14.48
CA GLU A 6 20.52 14.48 -15.37
C GLU A 6 21.46 13.57 -16.18
N HIS A 7 22.09 12.60 -15.53
CA HIS A 7 23.05 11.71 -16.16
C HIS A 7 22.40 10.78 -17.20
N TYR A 8 21.19 10.27 -16.93
CA TYR A 8 20.52 9.30 -17.80
C TYR A 8 19.41 9.88 -18.68
N LYS A 9 19.21 11.19 -18.72
CA LYS A 9 18.10 11.83 -19.45
C LYS A 9 17.98 11.46 -20.93
N GLU A 10 19.10 11.17 -21.59
CA GLU A 10 19.13 10.76 -23.01
C GLU A 10 18.94 9.24 -23.23
N ASN A 11 18.87 8.46 -22.15
CA ASN A 11 18.75 7.00 -22.22
C ASN A 11 17.31 6.55 -22.48
N LYS A 12 17.02 6.21 -23.74
CA LYS A 12 15.71 5.73 -24.20
C LYS A 12 15.27 4.39 -23.61
N ALA A 13 16.14 3.65 -22.93
CA ALA A 13 15.79 2.40 -22.27
C ALA A 13 15.06 2.62 -20.92
N ILE A 14 15.07 3.84 -20.38
CA ILE A 14 14.36 4.17 -19.13
C ILE A 14 12.90 4.45 -19.46
N VAL A 15 12.04 3.50 -19.10
CA VAL A 15 10.58 3.58 -19.32
C VAL A 15 9.79 3.97 -18.07
N LEU A 16 10.43 3.91 -16.90
CA LEU A 16 9.81 4.14 -15.59
C LEU A 16 10.88 4.48 -14.56
N TRP A 17 10.61 5.47 -13.70
CA TRP A 17 11.37 5.70 -12.49
C TRP A 17 10.71 5.03 -11.29
N HIS A 18 11.48 4.22 -10.58
CA HIS A 18 11.09 3.63 -9.31
C HIS A 18 11.78 4.38 -8.18
N ILE A 19 11.05 5.22 -7.45
CA ILE A 19 11.57 6.00 -6.33
C ILE A 19 11.57 5.16 -5.07
N ASN A 20 12.72 5.09 -4.40
CA ASN A 20 12.91 4.39 -3.13
C ASN A 20 12.43 2.92 -3.21
N ASN A 21 12.00 2.34 -2.08
CA ASN A 21 11.46 0.99 -1.99
C ASN A 21 10.57 0.87 -0.74
N GLU A 22 9.31 0.47 -0.92
CA GLU A 22 8.40 0.04 0.14
C GLU A 22 8.27 1.03 1.34
N TYR A 23 7.79 2.24 1.08
CA TYR A 23 7.55 3.24 2.14
C TYR A 23 6.56 2.75 3.22
N GLY A 24 6.78 3.15 4.48
CA GLY A 24 5.80 2.88 5.55
C GLY A 24 6.28 2.95 6.99
N THR A 25 7.58 3.10 7.24
CA THR A 25 8.14 3.10 8.60
C THR A 25 7.98 4.46 9.29
N TYR A 26 7.51 4.45 10.55
CA TYR A 26 7.35 5.66 11.36
C TYR A 26 8.62 6.02 12.12
N CYS A 27 8.82 7.32 12.32
CA CYS A 27 9.90 7.88 13.11
C CYS A 27 9.29 8.67 14.28
N TYR A 28 9.98 8.72 15.42
CA TYR A 28 9.54 9.39 16.65
C TYR A 28 10.64 10.28 17.24
N CYS A 29 11.62 10.70 16.41
CA CYS A 29 12.73 11.52 16.88
C CYS A 29 12.33 12.99 17.07
N GLU A 30 13.21 13.77 17.70
CA GLU A 30 12.96 15.19 17.98
C GLU A 30 12.66 16.02 16.72
N ASN A 31 13.27 15.68 15.57
CA ASN A 31 12.97 16.38 14.32
C ASN A 31 11.52 16.12 13.87
N CYS A 32 11.04 14.88 14.01
CA CYS A 32 9.65 14.52 13.72
C CYS A 32 8.70 15.18 14.72
N ARG A 33 9.06 15.27 16.01
CA ARG A 33 8.27 16.00 17.01
C ARG A 33 8.10 17.48 16.64
N LYS A 34 9.19 18.17 16.31
CA LYS A 34 9.15 19.58 15.87
C LYS A 34 8.32 19.76 14.60
N ALA A 35 8.51 18.90 13.60
CA ALA A 35 7.75 18.94 12.37
C ALA A 35 6.25 18.61 12.59
N PHE A 36 5.94 17.72 13.53
CA PHE A 36 4.57 17.40 13.92
C PHE A 36 3.88 18.61 14.55
N ILE A 37 4.55 19.34 15.46
CA ILE A 37 4.04 20.58 16.03
C ILE A 37 3.75 21.63 14.93
N LEU A 38 4.64 21.76 13.94
CA LEU A 38 4.39 22.67 12.81
C LEU A 38 3.19 22.23 11.97
N TRP A 39 3.05 20.93 11.72
CA TRP A 39 1.90 20.36 11.02
C TRP A 39 0.58 20.61 11.80
N LEU A 40 0.60 20.46 13.12
CA LEU A 40 -0.56 20.74 13.98
C LEU A 40 -0.93 22.22 14.00
N LYS A 41 0.06 23.12 14.07
CA LYS A 41 -0.17 24.57 13.94
C LYS A 41 -0.83 24.90 12.61
N GLU A 42 -0.37 24.29 11.52
CA GLU A 42 -0.96 24.52 10.20
C GLU A 42 -2.39 23.94 10.11
N LYS A 43 -2.64 22.77 10.68
CA LYS A 43 -3.96 22.14 10.66
C LYS A 43 -4.99 22.86 11.54
N TYR A 44 -4.65 23.12 12.80
CA TYR A 44 -5.60 23.59 13.82
C TYR A 44 -5.60 25.10 14.00
N LYS A 45 -4.55 25.79 13.56
CA LYS A 45 -4.32 27.24 13.70
C LYS A 45 -4.14 27.74 15.14
N THR A 46 -4.92 27.24 16.10
CA THR A 46 -4.82 27.62 17.53
C THR A 46 -4.89 26.40 18.45
N LEU A 47 -4.36 26.54 19.68
CA LEU A 47 -4.42 25.48 20.69
C LEU A 47 -5.84 25.25 21.19
N GLU A 48 -6.71 26.26 21.23
CA GLU A 48 -8.11 26.10 21.61
C GLU A 48 -8.83 25.14 20.65
N ASN A 49 -8.60 25.30 19.35
CA ASN A 49 -9.18 24.41 18.34
C ASN A 49 -8.56 23.01 18.42
N LEU A 50 -7.24 22.87 18.61
CA LEU A 50 -6.61 21.57 18.82
C LEU A 50 -7.18 20.86 20.06
N ASN A 51 -7.26 21.56 21.19
CA ASN A 51 -7.77 21.05 22.46
C ASN A 51 -9.24 20.60 22.33
N ASP A 52 -10.07 21.37 21.62
CA ASP A 52 -11.45 20.99 21.29
C ASP A 52 -11.50 19.70 20.46
N LYS A 53 -10.75 19.64 19.35
CA LYS A 53 -10.79 18.49 18.42
C LYS A 53 -10.16 17.23 18.96
N TRP A 54 -9.16 17.34 19.83
CA TRP A 54 -8.59 16.19 20.56
C TRP A 54 -9.31 15.88 21.87
N ASN A 55 -10.31 16.69 22.25
CA ASN A 55 -11.04 16.57 23.52
C ASN A 55 -10.12 16.50 24.75
N THR A 56 -9.13 17.38 24.81
CA THR A 56 -8.05 17.34 25.81
C THR A 56 -8.50 17.72 27.22
N THR A 57 -9.76 18.14 27.41
CA THR A 57 -10.36 18.27 28.75
C THR A 57 -10.43 16.92 29.47
N PHE A 58 -10.55 15.83 28.72
CA PHE A 58 -10.49 14.48 29.24
C PHE A 58 -9.10 14.21 29.84
N TRP A 59 -9.07 13.63 31.04
CA TRP A 59 -7.84 13.34 31.79
C TRP A 59 -6.85 14.51 31.89
N SER A 60 -7.35 15.76 31.92
CA SER A 60 -6.56 16.97 32.14
C SER A 60 -5.39 17.16 31.15
N HIS A 61 -5.60 16.80 29.87
CA HIS A 61 -4.61 16.92 28.79
C HIS A 61 -4.56 18.31 28.12
N THR A 62 -5.28 19.31 28.63
CA THR A 62 -5.31 20.64 28.02
C THR A 62 -3.90 21.19 27.83
N TYR A 63 -3.52 21.43 26.57
CA TYR A 63 -2.25 22.05 26.21
C TYR A 63 -2.36 23.57 26.27
N TYR A 64 -1.42 24.21 26.94
CA TYR A 64 -1.29 25.67 27.04
C TYR A 64 -0.19 26.20 26.14
N GLU A 65 0.79 25.37 25.78
CA GLU A 65 1.87 25.71 24.87
C GLU A 65 2.09 24.60 23.84
N TRP A 66 2.43 24.96 22.61
CA TRP A 66 2.63 23.97 21.54
C TRP A 66 3.77 22.99 21.81
N ASP A 67 4.80 23.44 22.53
CA ASP A 67 5.97 22.62 22.85
C ASP A 67 5.69 21.58 23.95
N GLU A 68 4.52 21.63 24.60
CA GLU A 68 4.05 20.58 25.52
C GLU A 68 3.60 19.31 24.77
N ILE A 69 3.35 19.41 23.45
CA ILE A 69 2.87 18.30 22.64
C ILE A 69 4.06 17.39 22.28
N GLU A 70 3.99 16.16 22.77
CA GLU A 70 4.89 15.07 22.41
C GLU A 70 4.39 14.26 21.21
N VAL A 71 5.23 13.41 20.62
CA VAL A 71 4.76 12.44 19.61
C VAL A 71 4.09 11.25 20.33
N PRO A 72 2.96 10.72 19.83
CA PRO A 72 2.32 9.56 20.42
C PRO A 72 3.16 8.31 20.10
N SER A 73 3.86 7.80 21.11
CA SER A 73 4.71 6.61 21.04
C SER A 73 4.46 5.71 22.25
N ALA A 74 5.18 4.59 22.33
CA ALA A 74 5.15 3.71 23.50
C ALA A 74 5.60 4.40 24.82
N LEU A 75 6.25 5.57 24.71
CA LEU A 75 6.68 6.39 25.85
C LEU A 75 5.60 7.39 26.30
N SER A 76 4.50 7.53 25.54
CA SER A 76 3.44 8.51 25.78
C SER A 76 2.06 7.86 25.57
N GLU A 77 1.42 8.13 24.44
CA GLU A 77 -0.01 7.84 24.22
C GLU A 77 -0.31 6.53 23.48
N ILE A 78 0.70 5.81 23.00
CA ILE A 78 0.52 4.50 22.38
C ILE A 78 0.76 3.41 23.40
N LEU A 79 -0.12 2.41 23.41
CA LEU A 79 -0.09 1.24 24.28
C LEU A 79 0.12 -0.02 23.41
N PRO A 80 1.37 -0.42 23.14
CA PRO A 80 1.66 -1.49 22.19
C PRO A 80 0.98 -2.81 22.55
N GLY A 81 0.37 -3.46 21.56
CA GLY A 81 -0.29 -4.76 21.73
C GLY A 81 -1.54 -4.80 22.63
N ARG A 82 -2.01 -3.66 23.15
CA ARG A 82 -3.16 -3.58 24.08
C ARG A 82 -4.47 -4.13 23.52
N LEU A 83 -4.68 -4.03 22.21
CA LEU A 83 -5.93 -4.40 21.54
C LEU A 83 -5.78 -5.75 20.83
N ALA A 84 -5.57 -6.80 21.63
CA ALA A 84 -5.37 -8.17 21.16
C ALA A 84 -4.22 -8.30 20.13
N GLY A 85 -3.06 -7.71 20.46
CA GLY A 85 -1.88 -7.70 19.59
C GLY A 85 -1.79 -6.49 18.67
N ARG A 86 -2.84 -5.66 18.57
CA ARG A 86 -2.78 -4.34 17.95
C ARG A 86 -2.45 -3.27 18.97
N ASP A 87 -1.86 -2.17 18.52
CA ASP A 87 -1.60 -1.01 19.37
C ASP A 87 -2.90 -0.33 19.80
N GLY A 88 -3.02 0.01 21.08
CA GLY A 88 -4.08 0.88 21.58
C GLY A 88 -3.58 2.30 21.83
N THR A 89 -4.48 3.21 22.16
CA THR A 89 -4.15 4.58 22.58
C THR A 89 -5.20 5.15 23.52
N ASN A 90 -4.79 6.08 24.40
CA ASN A 90 -5.72 6.82 25.23
C ASN A 90 -6.34 8.02 24.48
N PHE A 91 -5.57 8.66 23.59
CA PHE A 91 -5.98 9.82 22.79
C PHE A 91 -5.93 9.51 21.29
N GLN A 92 -7.06 9.03 20.76
CA GLN A 92 -7.18 8.55 19.38
C GLN A 92 -6.99 9.70 18.39
N GLY A 93 -7.50 10.89 18.70
CA GLY A 93 -7.31 12.09 17.87
C GLY A 93 -5.83 12.39 17.61
N MET A 94 -5.01 12.34 18.68
CA MET A 94 -3.57 12.54 18.60
C MET A 94 -2.87 11.40 17.81
N ALA A 95 -3.21 10.14 18.09
CA ALA A 95 -2.62 8.99 17.41
C ALA A 95 -2.93 8.97 15.90
N ILE A 96 -4.18 9.25 15.52
CA ILE A 96 -4.62 9.34 14.12
C ILE A 96 -3.93 10.52 13.43
N ASP A 97 -3.83 11.67 14.08
CA ASP A 97 -3.12 12.82 13.51
C ASP A 97 -1.64 12.56 13.32
N TYR A 98 -1.01 11.78 14.20
CA TYR A 98 0.37 11.35 13.97
C TYR A 98 0.50 10.38 12.79
N LYS A 99 -0.47 9.47 12.59
CA LYS A 99 -0.52 8.64 11.37
C LYS A 99 -0.63 9.49 10.10
N ARG A 100 -1.52 10.50 10.09
CA ARG A 100 -1.66 11.46 8.99
C ARG A 100 -0.35 12.20 8.75
N PHE A 101 0.24 12.78 9.79
CA PHE A 101 1.51 13.49 9.73
C PHE A 101 2.64 12.60 9.18
N MET A 102 2.78 11.37 9.67
CA MET A 102 3.82 10.46 9.20
C MET A 102 3.58 10.08 7.74
N SER A 103 2.33 9.78 7.36
CA SER A 103 1.97 9.52 5.96
C SER A 103 2.31 10.70 5.05
N ASN A 104 2.02 11.95 5.47
CA ASN A 104 2.37 13.15 4.71
C ASN A 104 3.88 13.41 4.66
N SER A 105 4.59 13.20 5.77
CA SER A 105 6.03 13.43 5.84
C SER A 105 6.80 12.47 4.93
N ILE A 106 6.41 11.19 4.93
CA ILE A 106 7.00 10.18 4.06
C ILE A 106 6.63 10.45 2.59
N LEU A 107 5.39 10.87 2.31
CA LEU A 107 4.98 11.30 0.96
C LEU A 107 5.79 12.50 0.47
N GLY A 108 6.11 13.45 1.36
CA GLY A 108 6.99 14.58 1.06
C GLY A 108 8.37 14.14 0.56
N CYS A 109 8.92 13.04 1.09
CA CYS A 109 10.17 12.46 0.57
C CYS A 109 10.02 11.96 -0.87
N PHE A 110 8.94 11.23 -1.18
CA PHE A 110 8.64 10.75 -2.53
C PHE A 110 8.48 11.92 -3.51
N ILE A 111 7.68 12.94 -3.15
CA ILE A 111 7.45 14.13 -3.98
C ILE A 111 8.76 14.86 -4.24
N ASN A 112 9.59 15.06 -3.21
CA ASN A 112 10.87 15.75 -3.36
C ASN A 112 11.82 15.04 -4.36
N GLU A 113 11.84 13.70 -4.35
CA GLU A 113 12.59 12.95 -5.37
C GLU A 113 11.94 12.99 -6.75
N LYS A 114 10.60 12.93 -6.83
CA LYS A 114 9.84 13.02 -8.08
C LYS A 114 10.09 14.33 -8.80
N GLU A 115 9.97 15.46 -8.10
CA GLU A 115 10.20 16.79 -8.69
C GLU A 115 11.63 16.93 -9.20
N ALA A 116 12.62 16.48 -8.43
CA ALA A 116 14.02 16.48 -8.85
C ALA A 116 14.31 15.57 -10.08
N ILE A 117 13.51 14.53 -10.33
CA ILE A 117 13.56 13.74 -11.58
C ILE A 117 12.91 14.51 -12.73
N ARG A 118 11.74 15.11 -12.50
CA ARG A 118 10.96 15.84 -13.51
C ARG A 118 11.69 17.07 -14.07
N GLU A 119 12.61 17.68 -13.32
CA GLU A 119 13.50 18.73 -13.83
C GLU A 119 14.33 18.31 -15.05
N HIS A 120 14.69 17.02 -15.16
CA HIS A 120 15.56 16.51 -16.24
C HIS A 120 14.85 15.55 -17.19
N MET A 121 13.83 14.84 -16.71
CA MET A 121 13.07 13.84 -17.47
C MET A 121 11.56 14.07 -17.28
N PRO A 122 11.02 15.18 -17.81
CA PRO A 122 9.66 15.64 -17.52
C PRO A 122 8.55 14.76 -18.08
N ASP A 123 8.85 13.80 -18.97
CA ASP A 123 7.86 12.91 -19.59
C ASP A 123 7.91 11.47 -19.07
N THR A 124 8.98 11.07 -18.37
CA THR A 124 9.13 9.68 -17.89
C THR A 124 8.22 9.41 -16.70
N PRO A 125 7.36 8.37 -16.74
CA PRO A 125 6.50 8.01 -15.60
C PRO A 125 7.31 7.72 -14.33
N VAL A 126 6.74 8.06 -13.18
CA VAL A 126 7.32 7.85 -11.85
C VAL A 126 6.35 7.05 -10.98
N THR A 127 6.89 6.06 -10.28
CA THR A 127 6.17 5.24 -9.30
C THR A 127 7.05 4.96 -8.08
N THR A 128 6.46 4.31 -7.09
CA THR A 128 7.10 3.59 -5.98
C THR A 128 6.24 2.37 -5.67
N ASN A 129 6.82 1.29 -5.18
CA ASN A 129 6.12 0.05 -4.91
C ASN A 129 5.38 0.09 -3.57
N ILE A 130 4.10 -0.30 -3.63
CA ILE A 130 3.25 -0.55 -2.46
C ILE A 130 3.47 -1.99 -2.00
N TRP A 131 4.04 -2.17 -0.81
CA TRP A 131 4.33 -3.51 -0.27
C TRP A 131 3.16 -4.22 0.41
N GLY A 132 2.05 -3.50 0.63
CA GLY A 132 0.85 -4.09 1.22
C GLY A 132 -0.27 -3.11 1.46
N ILE A 133 -1.49 -3.65 1.57
CA ILE A 133 -2.67 -2.89 2.00
C ILE A 133 -2.64 -2.86 3.53
N SER A 134 -2.05 -1.80 4.09
CA SER A 134 -1.76 -1.67 5.52
C SER A 134 -2.10 -0.29 6.07
N THR A 135 -2.14 -0.17 7.39
CA THR A 135 -2.41 1.10 8.09
C THR A 135 -1.21 2.06 8.15
N ASN A 136 -0.13 1.79 7.42
CA ASN A 136 1.11 2.55 7.58
C ASN A 136 1.06 3.88 6.83
N ILE A 137 0.52 3.91 5.61
CA ILE A 137 0.35 5.15 4.82
C ILE A 137 -1.05 5.19 4.21
N ASN A 138 -1.59 6.39 3.99
CA ASN A 138 -2.85 6.56 3.28
C ASN A 138 -2.61 6.44 1.76
N LEU A 139 -2.90 5.27 1.20
CA LEU A 139 -2.62 5.00 -0.21
C LEU A 139 -3.43 5.87 -1.17
N PHE A 140 -4.65 6.28 -0.81
CA PHE A 140 -5.45 7.18 -1.66
C PHE A 140 -4.81 8.57 -1.77
N GLU A 141 -4.26 9.10 -0.68
CA GLU A 141 -3.54 10.38 -0.72
C GLU A 141 -2.25 10.24 -1.54
N TRP A 142 -1.50 9.16 -1.36
CA TRP A 142 -0.29 8.89 -2.13
C TRP A 142 -0.56 8.72 -3.64
N ALA A 143 -1.68 8.09 -4.01
CA ALA A 143 -2.04 7.81 -5.40
C ALA A 143 -2.26 9.07 -6.25
N LYS A 144 -2.58 10.20 -5.63
CA LYS A 144 -2.65 11.52 -6.29
C LYS A 144 -1.31 11.95 -6.88
N HIS A 145 -0.20 11.43 -6.34
CA HIS A 145 1.16 11.77 -6.76
C HIS A 145 1.84 10.69 -7.61
N TYR A 146 1.24 9.50 -7.75
CA TYR A 146 1.75 8.47 -8.67
C TYR A 146 1.37 8.79 -10.11
N ASP A 147 2.28 8.55 -11.05
CA ASP A 147 1.92 8.55 -12.48
C ASP A 147 1.29 7.21 -12.86
N ILE A 148 1.84 6.13 -12.32
CA ILE A 148 1.29 4.77 -12.38
C ILE A 148 1.41 4.12 -11.00
N ALA A 149 0.34 3.46 -10.55
CA ALA A 149 0.41 2.69 -9.31
C ALA A 149 1.21 1.40 -9.53
N SER A 150 2.02 1.00 -8.56
CA SER A 150 2.70 -0.28 -8.58
C SER A 150 2.70 -0.91 -7.19
N TRP A 151 2.69 -2.24 -7.13
CA TRP A 151 2.64 -2.96 -5.85
C TRP A 151 3.29 -4.33 -5.89
N ASP A 152 3.58 -4.84 -4.70
CA ASP A 152 4.31 -6.09 -4.49
C ASP A 152 3.39 -7.18 -3.96
N ASN A 153 3.15 -8.19 -4.80
CA ASN A 153 2.19 -9.25 -4.57
C ASN A 153 2.86 -10.51 -3.99
N TYR A 154 2.77 -10.65 -2.67
CA TYR A 154 3.32 -11.78 -1.92
C TYR A 154 2.26 -12.53 -1.09
N PRO A 155 1.34 -13.29 -1.73
CA PRO A 155 0.33 -14.05 -1.00
C PRO A 155 0.93 -15.04 -0.01
N SER A 156 0.33 -15.12 1.18
CA SER A 156 0.66 -16.12 2.19
C SER A 156 -0.05 -17.45 1.88
N ASN A 157 0.36 -18.53 2.58
CA ASN A 157 -0.33 -19.83 2.47
C ASN A 157 -1.75 -19.83 3.06
N LEU A 158 -2.12 -18.79 3.81
CA LEU A 158 -3.42 -18.65 4.47
C LEU A 158 -4.37 -17.74 3.68
N ASP A 159 -3.86 -17.00 2.70
CA ASP A 159 -4.68 -16.12 1.88
C ASP A 159 -5.66 -16.94 1.03
N LYS A 160 -6.91 -16.50 1.04
CA LYS A 160 -7.91 -16.98 0.07
C LYS A 160 -7.64 -16.32 -1.27
N PRO A 161 -8.04 -16.93 -2.40
CA PRO A 161 -7.97 -16.28 -3.71
C PRO A 161 -8.63 -14.89 -3.74
N SER A 162 -9.72 -14.71 -2.98
CA SER A 162 -10.42 -13.42 -2.83
C SER A 162 -9.57 -12.35 -2.14
N ASP A 163 -8.67 -12.73 -1.23
CA ASP A 163 -7.87 -11.77 -0.46
C ASP A 163 -6.79 -11.15 -1.37
N VAL A 164 -6.22 -11.96 -2.27
CA VAL A 164 -5.27 -11.50 -3.29
C VAL A 164 -5.97 -10.63 -4.33
N ALA A 165 -7.12 -11.08 -4.84
CA ALA A 165 -7.95 -10.30 -5.76
C ALA A 165 -8.38 -8.94 -5.18
N PHE A 166 -8.73 -8.92 -3.89
CA PHE A 166 -9.05 -7.70 -3.15
C PHE A 166 -7.89 -6.72 -3.18
N ARG A 167 -6.66 -7.15 -2.86
CA ARG A 167 -5.48 -6.27 -2.88
C ARG A 167 -5.23 -5.67 -4.27
N HIS A 168 -5.36 -6.47 -5.33
CA HIS A 168 -5.31 -5.94 -6.70
C HIS A 168 -6.41 -4.90 -6.98
N SER A 169 -7.64 -5.15 -6.51
CA SER A 169 -8.77 -4.22 -6.68
C SER A 169 -8.57 -2.92 -5.91
N VAL A 170 -7.93 -2.96 -4.73
CA VAL A 170 -7.51 -1.75 -3.99
C VAL A 170 -6.54 -0.95 -4.85
N VAL A 171 -5.47 -1.57 -5.35
CA VAL A 171 -4.42 -0.89 -6.14
C VAL A 171 -4.99 -0.30 -7.44
N ARG A 172 -5.85 -1.01 -8.15
CA ARG A 172 -6.58 -0.47 -9.32
C ARG A 172 -7.44 0.72 -8.93
N GLY A 173 -8.18 0.61 -7.82
CA GLY A 173 -9.10 1.62 -7.31
C GLY A 173 -8.43 2.95 -6.94
N LEU A 174 -7.14 2.92 -6.56
CA LEU A 174 -6.38 4.12 -6.19
C LEU A 174 -6.37 5.20 -7.27
N LYS A 175 -6.34 4.81 -8.55
CA LYS A 175 -6.35 5.74 -9.69
C LYS A 175 -7.46 5.47 -10.71
N LYS A 176 -8.24 4.40 -10.53
CA LYS A 176 -9.15 3.83 -11.56
C LYS A 176 -8.45 3.65 -12.91
N GLN A 177 -7.22 3.15 -12.87
CA GLN A 177 -6.34 2.95 -14.02
C GLN A 177 -5.60 1.61 -13.88
N PRO A 178 -5.06 1.06 -14.97
CA PRO A 178 -4.15 -0.08 -14.89
C PRO A 178 -2.94 0.21 -13.99
N PHE A 179 -2.40 -0.85 -13.38
CA PHE A 179 -1.27 -0.77 -12.45
C PHE A 179 -0.19 -1.81 -12.79
N LEU A 180 0.96 -1.73 -12.13
CA LEU A 180 2.04 -2.71 -12.28
C LEU A 180 2.14 -3.61 -11.05
N ILE A 181 2.24 -4.92 -11.26
CA ILE A 181 2.85 -5.79 -10.25
C ILE A 181 4.35 -5.59 -10.37
N MET A 182 4.92 -4.78 -9.47
CA MET A 182 6.35 -4.49 -9.45
C MET A 182 7.14 -5.69 -8.93
N GLU A 183 6.60 -6.37 -7.93
CA GLU A 183 7.18 -7.59 -7.42
C GLU A 183 6.16 -8.71 -7.22
N GLN A 184 6.60 -9.91 -7.53
CA GLN A 184 6.11 -11.15 -6.93
C GLN A 184 7.25 -12.17 -6.98
N THR A 185 7.21 -13.17 -6.10
CA THR A 185 8.23 -14.23 -6.15
C THR A 185 7.92 -15.25 -7.26
N PRO A 186 8.92 -15.74 -8.00
CA PRO A 186 8.71 -16.82 -8.96
C PRO A 186 8.47 -18.19 -8.29
N ASN A 187 8.73 -18.32 -6.98
CA ASN A 187 8.41 -19.52 -6.20
C ASN A 187 8.17 -19.18 -4.71
N GLN A 188 9.08 -19.58 -3.81
CA GLN A 188 8.96 -19.36 -2.38
C GLN A 188 9.52 -18.00 -1.96
N GLN A 189 8.91 -17.44 -0.91
CA GLN A 189 9.41 -16.28 -0.19
C GLN A 189 10.47 -16.72 0.85
N ASN A 190 11.01 -15.78 1.65
CA ASN A 190 11.90 -16.07 2.78
C ASN A 190 11.37 -15.61 4.14
N TRP A 191 10.42 -14.68 4.18
CA TRP A 191 9.94 -14.04 5.42
C TRP A 191 8.59 -14.54 5.94
N GLN A 192 7.91 -15.44 5.21
CA GLN A 192 6.69 -16.07 5.71
C GLN A 192 7.05 -17.05 6.84
N ASP A 193 6.14 -17.26 7.79
CA ASP A 193 6.30 -18.26 8.86
C ASP A 193 6.66 -19.64 8.29
N TYR A 194 6.04 -19.98 7.15
CA TYR A 194 6.32 -21.20 6.38
C TYR A 194 6.46 -20.87 4.91
N ASN A 195 7.72 -20.84 4.43
CA ASN A 195 8.05 -20.54 3.04
C ASN A 195 7.74 -21.72 2.10
N ALA A 196 6.46 -21.95 1.84
CA ALA A 196 6.02 -23.04 0.98
C ALA A 196 6.42 -22.79 -0.48
N LEU A 197 6.75 -23.86 -1.18
CA LEU A 197 6.95 -23.80 -2.62
C LEU A 197 5.61 -23.64 -3.32
N LYS A 198 5.52 -22.69 -4.26
CA LYS A 198 4.42 -22.64 -5.23
C LYS A 198 4.35 -24.00 -5.95
N ARG A 199 3.15 -24.58 -6.01
CA ARG A 199 2.88 -25.80 -6.78
C ARG A 199 2.99 -25.49 -8.29
N PRO A 200 3.22 -26.48 -9.16
CA PRO A 200 3.32 -26.25 -10.60
C PRO A 200 2.12 -25.44 -11.12
N GLY A 201 2.39 -24.37 -11.86
CA GLY A 201 1.37 -23.50 -12.46
C GLY A 201 0.81 -22.42 -11.53
N VAL A 202 1.08 -22.45 -10.23
CA VAL A 202 0.58 -21.43 -9.29
C VAL A 202 1.24 -20.06 -9.53
N MET A 203 2.51 -20.04 -9.94
CA MET A 203 3.17 -18.78 -10.33
C MET A 203 2.42 -18.11 -11.48
N ARG A 204 2.18 -18.88 -12.56
CA ARG A 204 1.41 -18.44 -13.73
C ARG A 204 -0.03 -18.01 -13.36
N LEU A 205 -0.71 -18.79 -12.50
CA LEU A 205 -2.06 -18.48 -12.03
C LEU A 205 -2.14 -17.10 -11.35
N LEU A 206 -1.21 -16.81 -10.43
CA LEU A 206 -1.18 -15.55 -9.71
C LEU A 206 -0.82 -14.37 -10.62
N SER A 207 0.08 -14.57 -11.58
CA SER A 207 0.39 -13.58 -12.63
C SER A 207 -0.87 -13.18 -13.41
N TYR A 208 -1.64 -14.17 -13.87
CA TYR A 208 -2.89 -13.92 -14.59
C TYR A 208 -4.00 -13.36 -13.71
N GLN A 209 -4.04 -13.70 -12.41
CA GLN A 209 -4.97 -13.07 -11.48
C GLN A 209 -4.71 -11.56 -11.39
N GLY A 210 -3.43 -11.16 -11.36
CA GLY A 210 -3.01 -9.77 -11.44
C GLY A 210 -3.52 -9.05 -12.68
N ILE A 211 -3.28 -9.64 -13.85
CA ILE A 211 -3.73 -9.14 -15.14
C ILE A 211 -5.26 -9.03 -15.19
N ALA A 212 -5.97 -10.08 -14.76
CA ALA A 212 -7.43 -10.10 -14.71
C ALA A 212 -8.03 -9.06 -13.76
N GLN A 213 -7.22 -8.50 -12.84
CA GLN A 213 -7.62 -7.43 -11.93
C GLN A 213 -7.12 -6.05 -12.36
N GLY A 214 -6.51 -5.92 -13.54
CA GLY A 214 -6.12 -4.65 -14.15
C GLY A 214 -4.61 -4.37 -14.13
N SER A 215 -3.76 -5.38 -14.00
CA SER A 215 -2.31 -5.17 -14.12
C SER A 215 -1.82 -5.23 -15.56
N ASP A 216 -1.08 -4.20 -15.98
CA ASP A 216 -0.43 -4.12 -17.29
C ASP A 216 1.01 -4.66 -17.28
N GLY A 217 1.51 -5.12 -16.13
CA GLY A 217 2.87 -5.64 -16.01
C GLY A 217 3.02 -6.61 -14.85
N VAL A 218 3.72 -7.71 -15.11
CA VAL A 218 4.04 -8.74 -14.10
C VAL A 218 5.56 -8.87 -14.00
N MET A 219 6.12 -8.26 -12.97
CA MET A 219 7.55 -8.29 -12.67
C MET A 219 7.84 -9.21 -11.48
N PHE A 220 9.12 -9.56 -11.29
CA PHE A 220 9.55 -10.50 -10.28
C PHE A 220 10.72 -9.96 -9.46
N PHE A 221 10.58 -10.05 -8.14
CA PHE A 221 11.73 -10.07 -7.26
C PHE A 221 12.20 -11.53 -7.10
N GLN A 222 13.40 -11.89 -7.53
CA GLN A 222 14.37 -11.10 -8.29
C GLN A 222 14.93 -11.91 -9.46
N ILE A 223 15.73 -11.29 -10.31
CA ILE A 223 16.31 -11.98 -11.47
C ILE A 223 17.26 -13.10 -11.05
N ARG A 224 18.16 -12.86 -10.09
CA ARG A 224 19.13 -13.86 -9.63
C ARG A 224 19.16 -13.91 -8.12
N GLN A 225 19.13 -15.13 -7.58
CA GLN A 225 19.07 -15.34 -6.14
C GLN A 225 20.31 -14.74 -5.46
N SER A 226 20.09 -13.97 -4.40
CA SER A 226 21.18 -13.35 -3.66
C SER A 226 22.04 -14.40 -2.96
N ARG A 227 23.36 -14.22 -2.97
CA ARG A 227 24.29 -15.18 -2.33
C ARG A 227 24.23 -15.13 -0.79
N GLY A 228 23.73 -14.04 -0.20
CA GLY A 228 23.86 -13.79 1.24
C GLY A 228 22.74 -12.93 1.82
N ALA A 229 22.90 -12.59 3.11
CA ALA A 229 21.94 -11.86 3.93
C ALA A 229 20.60 -12.60 4.13
N CYS A 230 19.54 -11.84 4.41
CA CYS A 230 18.22 -12.36 4.81
C CYS A 230 17.44 -13.01 3.66
N GLU A 231 17.70 -12.63 2.41
CA GLU A 231 16.91 -13.06 1.24
C GLU A 231 17.58 -14.15 0.40
N LYS A 232 18.70 -14.71 0.85
CA LYS A 232 19.40 -15.80 0.14
C LYS A 232 18.54 -17.04 -0.17
N TYR A 233 17.39 -17.17 0.47
CA TYR A 233 16.41 -18.25 0.23
C TYR A 233 15.11 -17.78 -0.45
N HIS A 234 14.96 -16.47 -0.71
CA HIS A 234 13.91 -15.94 -1.57
C HIS A 234 14.14 -16.47 -2.99
N ALA A 235 13.11 -17.01 -3.63
CA ALA A 235 13.26 -17.55 -4.98
C ALA A 235 13.57 -16.46 -6.00
N ALA A 236 14.31 -16.84 -7.04
CA ALA A 236 14.62 -15.95 -8.15
C ALA A 236 14.44 -16.68 -9.47
N ILE A 237 14.40 -15.93 -10.57
CA ILE A 237 14.36 -16.48 -11.93
C ILE A 237 15.56 -17.42 -12.14
N ILE A 238 16.75 -16.99 -11.70
CA ILE A 238 17.98 -17.76 -11.70
C ILE A 238 18.33 -18.13 -10.25
N PRO A 239 18.07 -19.39 -9.83
CA PRO A 239 18.43 -19.86 -8.49
C PRO A 239 19.93 -20.14 -8.37
N HIS A 240 20.38 -20.58 -7.19
CA HIS A 240 21.79 -20.85 -6.88
C HIS A 240 22.53 -21.81 -7.81
N VAL A 241 21.82 -22.67 -8.56
CA VAL A 241 22.43 -23.52 -9.62
C VAL A 241 23.03 -22.69 -10.76
N GLY A 242 22.68 -21.41 -10.84
CA GLY A 242 23.32 -20.42 -11.71
C GLY A 242 22.74 -20.31 -13.11
N ASN A 243 21.76 -21.13 -13.46
CA ASN A 243 21.07 -21.15 -14.76
C ASN A 243 19.55 -21.37 -14.61
N GLU A 244 18.82 -21.11 -15.68
CA GLU A 244 17.35 -21.19 -15.78
C GLU A 244 16.81 -22.58 -16.10
N ASN A 245 17.67 -23.60 -16.27
CA ASN A 245 17.24 -24.99 -16.52
C ASN A 245 16.68 -25.64 -15.23
N THR A 246 15.59 -25.07 -14.74
CA THR A 246 14.90 -25.43 -13.51
C THR A 246 13.39 -25.41 -13.77
N ARG A 247 12.60 -25.94 -12.83
CA ARG A 247 11.13 -25.82 -12.91
C ARG A 247 10.70 -24.34 -12.97
N ILE A 248 11.35 -23.49 -12.17
CA ILE A 248 11.07 -22.06 -12.10
C ILE A 248 11.29 -21.40 -13.47
N GLY A 249 12.45 -21.62 -14.08
CA GLY A 249 12.75 -21.04 -15.39
C GLY A 249 11.80 -21.53 -16.49
N ARG A 250 11.39 -22.81 -16.47
CA ARG A 250 10.39 -23.32 -17.43
C ARG A 250 9.02 -22.66 -17.27
N GLU A 251 8.51 -22.52 -16.06
CA GLU A 251 7.22 -21.85 -15.81
C GLU A 251 7.26 -20.35 -16.19
N LEU A 252 8.41 -19.69 -15.99
CA LEU A 252 8.60 -18.29 -16.40
C LEU A 252 8.71 -18.12 -17.92
N MET A 253 9.38 -19.03 -18.62
CA MET A 253 9.42 -19.03 -20.09
C MET A 253 8.03 -19.27 -20.68
N GLU A 254 7.25 -20.18 -20.10
CA GLU A 254 5.85 -20.40 -20.47
C GLU A 254 5.04 -19.11 -20.34
N LEU A 255 5.03 -18.49 -19.16
CA LEU A 255 4.34 -17.22 -18.93
C LEU A 255 4.82 -16.12 -19.90
N GLY A 256 6.13 -15.96 -20.08
CA GLY A 256 6.69 -14.94 -20.96
C GLY A 256 6.25 -15.10 -22.42
N ASN A 257 6.18 -16.34 -22.93
CA ASN A 257 5.69 -16.62 -24.28
C ASN A 257 4.21 -16.25 -24.42
N GLU A 258 3.40 -16.55 -23.42
CA GLU A 258 1.97 -16.22 -23.45
C GLU A 258 1.74 -14.71 -23.37
N LEU A 259 2.46 -13.99 -22.49
CA LEU A 259 2.34 -12.54 -22.37
C LEU A 259 2.76 -11.82 -23.66
N ASN A 260 3.81 -12.31 -24.35
CA ASN A 260 4.19 -11.80 -25.68
C ASN A 260 3.06 -11.96 -26.71
N SER A 261 2.25 -13.01 -26.60
CA SER A 261 1.11 -13.23 -27.52
C SER A 261 -0.14 -12.40 -27.18
N LEU A 262 -0.21 -11.86 -25.96
CA LEU A 262 -1.37 -11.13 -25.44
C LEU A 262 -1.18 -9.62 -25.38
N SER A 263 0.05 -9.11 -25.58
CA SER A 263 0.40 -7.70 -25.37
C SER A 263 -0.52 -6.72 -26.09
N ASP A 264 -0.90 -7.03 -27.32
CA ASP A 264 -1.72 -6.16 -28.17
C ASP A 264 -3.22 -6.16 -27.79
N ILE A 265 -3.61 -7.02 -26.84
CA ILE A 265 -5.02 -7.24 -26.45
C ILE A 265 -5.32 -6.68 -25.06
N ILE A 266 -4.40 -6.89 -24.10
CA ILE A 266 -4.69 -6.66 -22.67
C ILE A 266 -4.17 -5.34 -22.13
N ILE A 267 -3.10 -4.79 -22.71
CA ILE A 267 -2.45 -3.57 -22.21
C ILE A 267 -3.40 -2.39 -22.34
N GLY A 268 -3.62 -1.67 -21.24
CA GLY A 268 -4.53 -0.51 -21.20
C GLY A 268 -6.02 -0.88 -21.16
N SER A 269 -6.36 -2.17 -21.03
CA SER A 269 -7.75 -2.59 -20.86
C SER A 269 -8.29 -2.15 -19.49
N ASN A 270 -9.60 -1.85 -19.44
CA ASN A 270 -10.27 -1.41 -18.22
C ASN A 270 -11.34 -2.41 -17.79
N ILE A 271 -11.53 -2.53 -16.48
CA ILE A 271 -12.59 -3.35 -15.88
C ILE A 271 -13.78 -2.44 -15.59
N GLU A 272 -14.91 -2.73 -16.23
CA GLU A 272 -16.16 -2.03 -15.92
C GLU A 272 -16.85 -2.69 -14.72
N SER A 273 -16.83 -2.00 -13.58
CA SER A 273 -17.59 -2.39 -12.39
C SER A 273 -18.91 -1.62 -12.26
N LYS A 274 -19.95 -2.29 -11.78
CA LYS A 274 -21.21 -1.64 -11.33
C LYS A 274 -21.42 -1.73 -9.82
N VAL A 275 -20.43 -2.26 -9.10
CA VAL A 275 -20.43 -2.40 -7.64
C VAL A 275 -19.17 -1.76 -7.07
N ALA A 276 -19.35 -0.92 -6.06
CA ALA A 276 -18.25 -0.33 -5.30
C ALA A 276 -18.29 -0.74 -3.84
N ILE A 277 -17.12 -0.93 -3.25
CA ILE A 277 -16.94 -1.00 -1.80
C ILE A 277 -16.14 0.23 -1.36
N ILE A 278 -16.68 0.97 -0.40
CA ILE A 278 -16.00 2.12 0.21
C ILE A 278 -14.93 1.61 1.19
N MET A 279 -13.71 2.11 1.02
CA MET A 279 -12.59 1.93 1.92
C MET A 279 -11.96 3.30 2.22
N ASP A 280 -11.62 3.55 3.48
CA ASP A 280 -10.97 4.80 3.88
C ASP A 280 -9.90 4.55 4.96
N TRP A 281 -8.74 5.19 4.80
CA TRP A 281 -7.61 5.01 5.71
C TRP A 281 -7.80 5.75 7.03
N ASP A 282 -8.40 6.94 7.02
CA ASP A 282 -8.67 7.68 8.25
C ASP A 282 -9.69 6.93 9.13
N ASN A 283 -10.74 6.43 8.50
CA ASN A 283 -11.72 5.53 9.12
C ASN A 283 -11.07 4.23 9.60
N TRP A 284 -10.17 3.62 8.81
CA TRP A 284 -9.44 2.44 9.23
C TRP A 284 -8.62 2.71 10.50
N TRP A 285 -7.83 3.79 10.53
CA TRP A 285 -7.06 4.19 11.70
C TRP A 285 -7.94 4.41 12.92
N ALA A 286 -9.10 5.04 12.74
CA ALA A 286 -10.02 5.31 13.84
C ALA A 286 -10.66 4.04 14.42
N VAL A 287 -11.10 3.11 13.57
CA VAL A 287 -11.65 1.83 14.00
C VAL A 287 -10.59 1.00 14.75
N GLU A 288 -9.35 0.99 14.26
CA GLU A 288 -8.29 0.14 14.84
C GLU A 288 -7.73 0.70 16.15
N TYR A 289 -7.73 2.03 16.33
CA TYR A 289 -7.32 2.66 17.59
C TYR A 289 -8.45 2.78 18.63
N SER A 290 -9.71 2.54 18.24
CA SER A 290 -10.84 2.61 19.14
C SER A 290 -10.71 1.60 20.29
N SER A 291 -10.79 2.09 21.53
CA SER A 291 -10.86 1.24 22.72
C SER A 291 -12.29 0.68 22.87
N GLY A 292 -12.57 -0.40 22.14
CA GLY A 292 -13.90 -1.00 22.04
C GLY A 292 -14.61 -0.62 20.73
N PRO A 293 -15.83 -1.14 20.49
CA PRO A 293 -16.61 -1.98 21.41
C PRO A 293 -16.12 -3.43 21.50
N SER A 294 -15.30 -3.89 20.55
CA SER A 294 -14.72 -5.23 20.58
C SER A 294 -13.36 -5.25 19.88
N VAL A 295 -12.42 -6.02 20.43
CA VAL A 295 -11.13 -6.29 19.78
C VAL A 295 -11.27 -7.16 18.52
N ASP A 296 -12.41 -7.84 18.35
CA ASP A 296 -12.74 -8.65 17.18
C ASP A 296 -13.23 -7.80 16.00
N LEU A 297 -13.55 -6.52 16.21
CA LEU A 297 -13.87 -5.60 15.14
C LEU A 297 -12.57 -5.16 14.46
N LYS A 298 -12.28 -5.78 13.32
CA LYS A 298 -11.15 -5.46 12.43
C LYS A 298 -11.69 -4.94 11.11
N TYR A 299 -11.31 -3.73 10.73
CA TYR A 299 -11.92 -3.02 9.61
C TYR A 299 -11.69 -3.75 8.29
N LEU A 300 -10.44 -4.13 8.00
CA LEU A 300 -10.07 -4.79 6.75
C LEU A 300 -10.80 -6.13 6.58
N GLU A 301 -10.92 -6.91 7.65
CA GLU A 301 -11.63 -8.19 7.62
C GLU A 301 -13.12 -8.01 7.28
N GLN A 302 -13.75 -6.92 7.74
CA GLN A 302 -15.13 -6.61 7.36
C GLN A 302 -15.24 -6.26 5.88
N ILE A 303 -14.32 -5.46 5.33
CA ILE A 303 -14.28 -5.15 3.89
C ILE A 303 -14.09 -6.44 3.08
N GLN A 304 -13.09 -7.24 3.43
CA GLN A 304 -12.77 -8.50 2.75
C GLN A 304 -13.92 -9.50 2.82
N LYS A 305 -14.75 -9.49 3.87
CA LYS A 305 -15.95 -10.31 3.97
C LYS A 305 -16.96 -9.99 2.87
N TYR A 306 -17.27 -8.71 2.63
CA TYR A 306 -18.17 -8.30 1.54
C TYR A 306 -17.54 -8.54 0.17
N TYR A 307 -16.25 -8.20 0.01
CA TYR A 307 -15.52 -8.43 -1.23
C TYR A 307 -15.49 -9.92 -1.60
N GLY A 308 -15.22 -10.81 -0.64
CA GLY A 308 -15.15 -12.25 -0.85
C GLY A 308 -16.47 -12.86 -1.33
N ILE A 309 -17.62 -12.33 -0.88
CA ILE A 309 -18.93 -12.74 -1.38
C ILE A 309 -19.09 -12.36 -2.86
N LEU A 310 -18.77 -11.12 -3.22
CA LEU A 310 -18.89 -10.62 -4.60
C LEU A 310 -17.90 -11.32 -5.54
N HIS A 311 -16.69 -11.59 -5.08
CA HIS A 311 -15.71 -12.41 -5.78
C HIS A 311 -16.25 -13.82 -6.05
N GLY A 312 -16.90 -14.46 -5.08
CA GLY A 312 -17.56 -15.76 -5.25
C GLY A 312 -18.73 -15.76 -6.25
N LEU A 313 -19.31 -14.59 -6.51
CA LEU A 313 -20.36 -14.38 -7.53
C LEU A 313 -19.78 -13.91 -8.88
N ASN A 314 -18.45 -13.90 -9.04
CA ASN A 314 -17.76 -13.38 -10.23
C ASN A 314 -18.17 -11.95 -10.60
N THR A 315 -18.48 -11.12 -9.60
CA THR A 315 -18.87 -9.72 -9.81
C THR A 315 -17.63 -8.82 -9.74
N PRO A 316 -17.34 -8.03 -10.78
CA PRO A 316 -16.32 -6.99 -10.69
C PRO A 316 -16.66 -5.99 -9.59
N VAL A 317 -15.66 -5.60 -8.80
CA VAL A 317 -15.81 -4.69 -7.66
C VAL A 317 -14.70 -3.66 -7.71
N ASP A 318 -15.07 -2.39 -7.60
CA ASP A 318 -14.12 -1.31 -7.38
C ASP A 318 -14.02 -0.99 -5.90
N ILE A 319 -12.80 -0.71 -5.44
CA ILE A 319 -12.57 -0.14 -4.12
C ILE A 319 -12.41 1.37 -4.30
N VAL A 320 -13.22 2.15 -3.59
CA VAL A 320 -13.30 3.60 -3.75
C VAL A 320 -13.22 4.31 -2.40
N GLN A 321 -12.78 5.57 -2.40
CA GLN A 321 -12.81 6.43 -1.21
C GLN A 321 -14.18 7.10 -1.04
N PRO A 322 -14.56 7.55 0.17
CA PRO A 322 -15.90 8.07 0.46
C PRO A 322 -16.36 9.26 -0.40
N ASP A 323 -15.43 10.09 -0.86
CA ASP A 323 -15.66 11.29 -1.67
C ASP A 323 -15.55 11.03 -3.19
N SER A 324 -15.42 9.77 -3.62
CA SER A 324 -15.41 9.40 -5.03
C SER A 324 -16.74 9.72 -5.71
N ASP A 325 -16.73 9.96 -7.02
CA ASP A 325 -17.97 9.94 -7.81
C ASP A 325 -18.57 8.52 -7.80
N LEU A 326 -19.80 8.42 -7.32
CA LEU A 326 -20.53 7.17 -7.18
C LEU A 326 -21.61 6.99 -8.26
N SER A 327 -21.78 7.96 -9.17
CA SER A 327 -22.89 8.00 -10.13
C SER A 327 -22.91 6.82 -11.11
N GLU A 328 -21.76 6.21 -11.37
CA GLU A 328 -21.61 5.06 -12.27
C GLU A 328 -21.94 3.71 -11.62
N TYR A 329 -22.02 3.65 -10.29
CA TYR A 329 -22.26 2.42 -9.53
C TYR A 329 -23.75 2.20 -9.27
N LYS A 330 -24.19 0.94 -9.44
CA LYS A 330 -25.56 0.52 -9.12
C LYS A 330 -25.70 0.08 -7.67
N ILE A 331 -24.61 -0.38 -7.06
CA ILE A 331 -24.55 -0.82 -5.66
C ILE A 331 -23.29 -0.22 -5.05
N VAL A 332 -23.44 0.43 -3.90
CA VAL A 332 -22.33 0.93 -3.08
C VAL A 332 -22.45 0.30 -1.70
N ILE A 333 -21.38 -0.34 -1.24
CA ILE A 333 -21.32 -1.01 0.05
C ILE A 333 -20.29 -0.27 0.91
N ALA A 334 -20.65 0.11 2.14
CA ALA A 334 -19.77 0.84 3.05
C ALA A 334 -19.63 0.10 4.39
N PRO A 335 -18.87 -1.01 4.46
CA PRO A 335 -18.71 -1.77 5.69
C PRO A 335 -17.96 -0.94 6.74
N ILE A 336 -18.59 -0.69 7.89
CA ILE A 336 -17.98 0.03 9.04
C ILE A 336 -17.43 1.40 8.62
N LEU A 337 -18.24 2.21 7.92
CA LEU A 337 -17.95 3.62 7.70
C LEU A 337 -18.23 4.39 9.00
N TYR A 338 -17.32 4.27 9.96
CA TYR A 338 -17.41 4.81 11.32
C TYR A 338 -17.17 6.33 11.36
N MET A 339 -16.22 6.81 10.56
CA MET A 339 -15.96 8.23 10.34
C MET A 339 -16.69 8.66 9.05
N VAL A 340 -17.53 9.70 9.14
CA VAL A 340 -18.30 10.28 8.03
C VAL A 340 -18.05 11.78 7.95
#